data_AF-A0A1J4YGL8-F1
#
_entry.id   AF-A0A1J4YGL8-F1
#
_cell.length_a   1.000
_cell.length_b   1.000
_cell.length_c   1.000
_cell.angle_alpha   90.00
_cell.angle_beta   90.00
_cell.angle_gamma   90.00
#
_symmetry.space_group_name_H-M   'P 1'
#
loop_
_entity.id
_entity.type
_entity.pdbx_description
1 polymer ?
#
loop_
_entity_poly.entity_id
_entity_poly.type
_entity_poly.pdbx_seq_one_letter_code
_entity_poly.pdbx_strand_id
1 'polypeptide(L)'
;MANHVSALKRSRQDQKKRLQNRTQKSAMRTAIKKVLVAVESGDKDTAAVALRQATSLLDRAGRKNQIHSSQASRRVSRLNAKVKTIA
;
A
#
# COMPACT_ATOMS: atom_id res chain seq x y z
N MET A 1 -24.87 -16.50 11.86
CA MET A 1 -24.21 -16.65 13.18
C MET A 1 -23.15 -17.74 13.08
N ALA A 2 -22.06 -17.63 13.83
CA ALA A 2 -21.03 -18.67 13.86
C ALA A 2 -21.47 -19.77 14.84
N ASN A 3 -22.24 -20.74 14.35
CA ASN A 3 -22.93 -21.72 15.21
C ASN A 3 -22.04 -22.87 15.68
N HIS A 4 -20.80 -22.97 15.15
CA HIS A 4 -19.82 -23.98 15.53
C HIS A 4 -18.61 -23.32 16.22
N VAL A 5 -17.99 -24.01 17.19
CA VAL A 5 -16.84 -23.48 17.96
C VAL A 5 -15.67 -23.08 17.04
N SER A 6 -15.41 -23.85 15.99
CA SER A 6 -14.39 -23.51 15.00
C SER A 6 -14.72 -22.23 14.21
N ALA A 7 -16.01 -21.99 13.91
CA ALA A 7 -16.47 -20.79 13.22
C ALA A 7 -16.33 -19.55 14.11
N LEU A 8 -16.63 -19.66 15.41
CA LEU A 8 -16.40 -18.57 16.38
C LEU A 8 -14.91 -18.22 16.49
N LYS A 9 -14.03 -19.23 16.47
CA LYS A 9 -12.57 -19.02 16.43
C LYS A 9 -12.14 -18.30 15.14
N ARG A 10 -12.65 -18.71 13.98
CA ARG A 10 -12.35 -18.06 12.69
C ARG A 10 -12.81 -16.60 12.67
N SER A 11 -14.02 -16.32 13.14
CA SER A 11 -14.55 -14.95 13.23
C SER A 11 -13.64 -14.02 14.03
N ARG A 12 -13.16 -14.46 15.20
CA ARG A 12 -12.20 -13.70 16.02
C ARG A 12 -10.87 -13.45 15.30
N GLN A 13 -10.33 -14.48 14.63
CA GLN A 13 -9.09 -14.36 13.84
C GLN A 13 -9.24 -13.38 12.67
N ASP A 14 -10.38 -13.44 11.98
CA ASP A 14 -10.66 -12.62 10.80
C ASP A 14 -10.82 -11.15 11.17
N GLN A 15 -11.48 -10.84 12.30
CA GLN A 15 -11.55 -9.47 12.81
C GLN A 15 -10.16 -8.89 13.08
N LYS A 16 -9.29 -9.65 13.76
CA LYS A 16 -7.90 -9.23 14.04
C LYS A 16 -7.12 -8.96 12.75
N LYS A 17 -7.18 -9.90 11.79
CA LYS A 17 -6.51 -9.77 10.48
C LYS A 17 -7.07 -8.58 9.69
N ARG A 18 -8.39 -8.39 9.69
CA ARG A 18 -9.07 -7.28 8.99
C ARG A 18 -8.60 -5.93 9.50
N LEU A 19 -8.49 -5.75 10.81
CA LEU A 19 -8.01 -4.49 11.41
C LEU A 19 -6.56 -4.20 11.00
N GLN A 20 -5.67 -5.18 11.13
CA GLN A 20 -4.26 -5.06 10.75
C GLN A 20 -4.07 -4.79 9.25
N ASN A 21 -4.85 -5.45 8.39
CA ASN A 21 -4.78 -5.24 6.95
C ASN A 21 -5.36 -3.88 6.55
N ARG A 22 -6.39 -3.40 7.25
CA ARG A 22 -6.97 -2.07 7.01
C ARG A 22 -5.96 -0.96 7.26
N THR A 23 -5.24 -1.01 8.38
CA THR A 23 -4.23 0.01 8.72
C THR A 23 -3.07 0.01 7.72
N GLN A 24 -2.54 -1.17 7.37
CA GLN A 24 -1.46 -1.30 6.39
C GLN A 24 -1.88 -0.84 4.99
N LYS A 25 -3.08 -1.19 4.53
CA LYS A 25 -3.62 -0.71 3.25
C LYS A 25 -3.86 0.81 3.25
N SER A 26 -4.29 1.38 4.37
CA SER A 26 -4.45 2.83 4.52
C SER A 26 -3.10 3.55 4.41
N ALA A 27 -2.08 3.09 5.15
CA ALA A 27 -0.73 3.66 5.10
C ALA A 27 -0.14 3.63 3.68
N MET A 28 -0.28 2.49 2.98
CA MET A 28 0.13 2.36 1.58
C MET A 28 -0.58 3.37 0.67
N ARG A 29 -1.90 3.54 0.79
CA ARG A 29 -2.66 4.53 -0.01
C ARG A 29 -2.21 5.96 0.28
N THR A 30 -1.96 6.28 1.54
CA THR A 30 -1.46 7.60 1.95
C THR A 30 -0.07 7.87 1.35
N ALA A 31 0.83 6.90 1.34
CA ALA A 31 2.16 7.05 0.73
C ALA A 31 2.07 7.28 -0.79
N ILE A 32 1.18 6.57 -1.49
CA ILE A 32 0.89 6.80 -2.91
C ILE A 32 0.39 8.24 -3.12
N LYS A 33 -0.54 8.71 -2.28
CA LYS A 33 -1.08 10.08 -2.37
C LYS A 33 0.02 11.13 -2.18
N LYS A 34 0.94 10.93 -1.22
CA LYS A 34 2.08 11.84 -1.00
C LYS A 34 2.95 11.99 -2.25
N VAL A 35 3.24 10.88 -2.95
CA VAL A 35 3.99 10.94 -4.23
C VAL A 35 3.22 11.74 -5.27
N LEU A 36 1.92 11.50 -5.42
CA LEU A 36 1.09 12.21 -6.40
C LEU A 36 1.04 13.72 -6.12
N VAL A 37 0.93 14.12 -4.85
CA VAL A 37 0.94 15.54 -4.47
C VAL A 37 2.30 16.19 -4.75
N ALA A 38 3.41 15.51 -4.43
CA ALA A 38 4.76 16.02 -4.72
C ALA A 38 5.03 16.14 -6.23
N VAL A 39 4.45 15.22 -7.01
CA VAL A 39 4.45 15.29 -8.48
C VAL A 39 3.63 16.50 -8.95
N GLU A 40 2.43 16.71 -8.42
CA GLU A 40 1.61 17.88 -8.78
C GLU A 40 2.27 19.22 -8.40
N SER A 41 3.05 19.27 -7.32
CA SER A 41 3.77 20.47 -6.90
C SER A 41 5.09 20.72 -7.64
N GLY A 42 5.56 19.79 -8.46
CA GLY A 42 6.81 19.94 -9.23
C GLY A 42 8.11 19.85 -8.42
N ASP A 43 8.05 19.42 -7.16
CA ASP A 43 9.20 19.34 -6.26
C ASP A 43 9.91 17.98 -6.42
N LYS A 44 11.08 18.00 -7.08
CA LYS A 44 11.83 16.79 -7.46
C LYS A 44 12.39 16.03 -6.27
N ASP A 45 12.93 16.74 -5.28
CA ASP A 45 13.58 16.13 -4.13
C ASP A 45 12.57 15.44 -3.21
N THR A 46 11.46 16.12 -2.94
CA THR A 46 10.38 15.54 -2.13
C THR A 46 9.70 14.38 -2.86
N ALA A 47 9.53 14.44 -4.18
CA ALA A 47 8.99 13.35 -4.98
C ALA A 47 9.90 12.12 -4.93
N ALA A 48 11.22 12.28 -5.02
CA ALA A 48 12.17 11.17 -4.93
C ALA A 48 12.15 10.48 -3.55
N VAL A 49 12.09 11.28 -2.47
CA VAL A 49 12.00 10.75 -1.09
C VAL A 49 10.66 10.03 -0.87
N ALA A 50 9.55 10.64 -1.28
CA ALA A 50 8.23 10.04 -1.16
C ALA A 50 8.11 8.74 -1.97
N LEU A 51 8.72 8.68 -3.16
CA LEU A 51 8.74 7.51 -4.03
C LEU A 51 9.46 6.32 -3.39
N ARG A 52 10.61 6.56 -2.73
CA ARG A 52 11.33 5.51 -2.00
C ARG A 52 10.48 4.92 -0.87
N GLN A 53 9.81 5.79 -0.10
CA GLN A 53 8.91 5.35 0.97
C GLN A 53 7.70 4.57 0.43
N ALA A 54 7.07 5.05 -0.64
CA ALA A 54 5.92 4.40 -1.26
C ALA A 54 6.27 3.03 -1.84
N THR A 55 7.43 2.91 -2.50
CA THR A 55 7.92 1.65 -3.07
C THR A 55 8.15 0.60 -1.97
N SER A 56 8.81 0.96 -0.87
CA SER A 56 9.01 0.05 0.27
C SER A 56 7.70 -0.48 0.85
N LEU A 57 6.68 0.37 0.99
CA LEU A 57 5.37 -0.03 1.49
C LEU A 57 4.60 -0.90 0.50
N LEU A 58 4.69 -0.62 -0.80
CA LEU A 58 4.07 -1.42 -1.86
C LEU A 58 4.66 -2.83 -1.92
N ASP A 59 5.99 -2.94 -1.88
CA ASP A 59 6.67 -4.23 -1.91
C ASP A 59 6.34 -5.05 -0.66
N ARG A 60 6.30 -4.42 0.52
CA ARG A 60 5.86 -5.07 1.75
C ARG A 60 4.41 -5.55 1.68
N ALA A 61 3.52 -4.75 1.10
CA ALA A 61 2.11 -5.12 0.93
C ALA A 61 1.94 -6.30 -0.06
N GLY A 62 2.76 -6.34 -1.11
CA GLY A 62 2.84 -7.47 -2.04
C GLY A 62 3.37 -8.75 -1.37
N ARG A 63 4.50 -8.65 -0.64
CA ARG A 63 5.10 -9.80 0.08
C ARG A 63 4.15 -10.40 1.13
N LYS A 64 3.35 -9.58 1.80
CA LYS A 64 2.35 -10.02 2.78
C LYS A 64 1.03 -10.49 2.15
N ASN A 65 0.94 -10.55 0.82
CA ASN A 65 -0.28 -10.89 0.07
C ASN A 65 -1.49 -10.01 0.45
N GLN A 66 -1.26 -8.76 0.86
CA GLN A 66 -2.34 -7.80 1.10
C GLN A 66 -2.88 -7.23 -0.21
N ILE A 67 -2.01 -7.15 -1.21
CA ILE A 67 -2.29 -6.89 -2.62
C ILE A 67 -1.53 -7.95 -3.44
N HIS A 68 -1.97 -8.20 -4.67
CA HIS A 68 -1.26 -9.12 -5.55
C HIS A 68 0.14 -8.57 -5.88
N SER A 69 1.15 -9.44 -6.01
CA SER A 69 2.53 -9.04 -6.34
C SER A 69 2.59 -8.20 -7.61
N SER A 70 1.91 -8.63 -8.68
CA SER A 70 1.81 -7.86 -9.93
C SER A 70 1.08 -6.52 -9.76
N GLN A 71 0.17 -6.41 -8.80
CA GLN A 71 -0.49 -5.12 -8.49
C GLN A 71 0.49 -4.17 -7.80
N ALA A 72 1.35 -4.67 -6.91
CA ALA A 72 2.43 -3.89 -6.30
C ALA A 72 3.39 -3.39 -7.37
N SER A 73 3.92 -4.28 -8.21
CA SER A 73 4.86 -3.94 -9.29
C SER A 73 4.27 -2.95 -10.29
N ARG A 74 3.00 -3.11 -10.69
CA ARG A 74 2.29 -2.18 -11.58
C ARG A 74 2.19 -0.78 -10.96
N ARG A 75 1.96 -0.67 -9.66
CA ARG A 75 1.87 0.63 -8.97
C ARG A 75 3.23 1.31 -8.88
N VAL A 76 4.30 0.56 -8.55
CA VAL A 76 5.67 1.08 -8.54
C VAL A 76 6.05 1.62 -9.91
N SER A 77 5.83 0.84 -10.97
CA SER A 77 6.12 1.26 -12.35
C SER A 77 5.40 2.56 -12.75
N ARG A 78 4.11 2.69 -12.42
CA ARG A 78 3.33 3.90 -12.72
C ARG A 78 3.79 5.12 -11.93
N LEU A 79 4.18 4.95 -10.67
CA LEU A 79 4.70 6.05 -9.85
C LEU A 79 6.07 6.52 -10.37
N ASN A 80 6.96 5.58 -10.72
CA ASN A 80 8.24 5.90 -11.33
C ASN A 80 8.07 6.71 -12.62
N ALA A 81 7.12 6.32 -13.49
CA ALA A 81 6.84 7.04 -14.72
C ALA A 81 6.37 8.49 -14.44
N LYS A 82 5.50 8.70 -13.46
CA LYS A 82 5.01 10.04 -13.06
C LYS A 82 6.09 10.92 -12.41
N VAL A 83 7.01 10.34 -11.63
CA VAL A 83 8.13 11.11 -11.07
C VAL A 83 9.12 11.48 -12.17
N LYS A 84 9.38 10.56 -13.12
CA LYS A 84 10.26 10.80 -14.28
C LYS A 84 9.78 11.95 -15.17
N THR A 85 8.47 12.20 -15.27
CA THR A 85 7.95 13.33 -16.10
C THR A 85 8.28 14.71 -15.52
N ILE A 86 8.65 14.78 -14.24
CA ILE A 86 9.02 16.05 -13.58
C ILE A 86 10.53 16.09 -13.33
N ALA A 87 11.16 14.91 -13.18
CA ALA A 87 12.60 14.76 -13.03
C ALA A 87 13.37 15.33 -14.24
#